data_AF-A0A1D6Y6G8-F1
#
_entry.id   AF-A0A1D6Y6G8-F1
#
_cell.length_a   1.000
_cell.length_b   1.000
_cell.length_c   1.000
_cell.angle_alpha   90.00
_cell.angle_beta   90.00
_cell.angle_gamma   90.00
#
_symmetry.space_group_name_H-M   'P 1'
#
loop_
_entity.id
_entity.type
_entity.pdbx_description
1 polymer ?
#
loop_
_entity_poly.entity_id
_entity_poly.type
_entity_poly.pdbx_seq_one_letter_code
_entity_poly.pdbx_strand_id
1 'polypeptide(L)' 'MFTDIRTPEELAAAIQAALETAARYGGRETAHHKAWVIDQMCRALAGDGYAEYVAGVCAGEDGPDTYAWDEGIAP' A
#
# COMPACT_ATOMS: atom_id res chain seq x y z
N MET A 1 -2.37 -8.41 13.19
CA MET A 1 -3.49 -8.16 12.26
C MET A 1 -4.34 -7.08 12.90
N PHE A 2 -4.29 -5.86 12.36
CA PHE A 2 -5.11 -4.76 12.88
C PHE A 2 -6.57 -4.99 12.53
N THR A 3 -7.48 -4.59 13.41
CA THR A 3 -8.92 -4.67 13.11
C THR A 3 -9.31 -3.40 12.37
N ASP A 4 -9.76 -3.57 11.13
CA ASP A 4 -10.31 -2.48 10.34
C ASP A 4 -11.71 -2.13 10.85
N ILE A 5 -11.87 -0.90 11.35
CA ILE A 5 -13.12 -0.38 11.93
C ILE A 5 -13.96 0.42 10.93
N ARG A 6 -13.51 0.52 9.67
CA ARG A 6 -14.21 1.27 8.63
C ARG A 6 -15.51 0.59 8.24
N THR A 7 -16.51 1.40 7.92
CA THR A 7 -17.80 0.97 7.40
C THR A 7 -17.65 0.31 6.02
N PRO A 8 -18.65 -0.48 5.57
CA PRO A 8 -18.64 -1.04 4.22
C PRO A 8 -18.48 -0.01 3.10
N GLU A 9 -19.04 1.19 3.28
CA GLU A 9 -18.95 2.29 2.31
C GLU A 9 -17.53 2.86 2.24
N GLU A 10 -16.88 3.06 3.38
CA GLU A 10 -15.48 3.49 3.46
C GLU A 10 -14.53 2.43 2.87
N LEU A 11 -14.80 1.14 3.10
CA LEU A 11 -14.04 0.05 2.48
C LEU A 11 -14.22 0.02 0.96
N ALA A 12 -15.44 0.21 0.46
CA ALA A 12 -15.70 0.31 -0.98
C ALA A 12 -14.97 1.51 -1.61
N ALA A 13 -14.96 2.66 -0.93
CA ALA A 13 -14.23 3.84 -1.37
C ALA A 13 -12.71 3.60 -1.41
N ALA A 14 -12.14 2.92 -0.41
CA ALA A 14 -10.74 2.54 -0.38
C ALA A 14 -10.36 1.61 -1.53
N ILE A 15 -11.19 0.59 -1.80
CA ILE A 15 -11.00 -0.33 -2.94
C ILE A 15 -11.05 0.45 -4.25
N GLN A 16 -12.03 1.33 -4.43
CA GLN A 16 -12.15 2.14 -5.64
C GLN A 16 -10.91 3.02 -5.85
N ALA A 17 -10.42 3.68 -4.80
CA ALA A 17 -9.22 4.53 -4.85
C ALA A 17 -7.95 3.73 -5.23
N ALA A 18 -7.78 2.52 -4.68
CA ALA A 18 -6.67 1.64 -5.02
C ALA A 18 -6.73 1.20 -6.50
N LEU A 19 -7.91 0.78 -6.97
CA LEU A 19 -8.10 0.36 -8.36
C LEU A 19 -7.92 1.53 -9.34
N GLU A 20 -8.34 2.74 -8.98
CA GLU A 20 -8.14 3.93 -9.79
C GLU A 20 -6.64 4.29 -9.91
N THR A 21 -5.89 4.18 -8.81
CA THR A 21 -4.42 4.36 -8.83
C THR A 21 -3.77 3.36 -9.77
N ALA A 22 -4.14 2.08 -9.68
CA ALA A 22 -3.63 1.03 -10.55
C ALA A 22 -3.98 1.29 -12.02
N ALA A 23 -5.22 1.66 -12.32
CA ALA A 23 -5.68 1.91 -13.68
C ALA A 23 -4.96 3.10 -14.34
N ARG A 24 -4.68 4.16 -13.58
CA ARG A 24 -4.02 5.37 -14.08
C ARG A 24 -2.51 5.21 -14.25
N TYR A 25 -1.85 4.50 -13.33
CA TYR A 25 -0.39 4.54 -13.19
C TYR A 25 0.28 3.17 -13.20
N GLY A 26 -0.45 2.06 -13.12
CA GLY A 26 0.13 0.72 -13.03
C GLY A 26 0.90 0.27 -14.29
N GLY A 27 0.62 0.87 -15.44
CA GLY A 27 1.30 0.59 -16.71
C GLY A 27 2.62 1.34 -16.94
N ARG A 28 3.17 2.04 -15.94
CA ARG A 28 4.44 2.78 -16.07
C ARG A 28 5.62 1.82 -16.16
N GLU A 29 6.64 2.13 -16.95
CA GLU A 29 7.77 1.21 -17.20
C GLU A 29 8.77 1.11 -16.04
N THR A 30 9.05 2.21 -15.32
CA THR A 30 10.13 2.24 -14.32
C THR A 30 9.72 1.63 -12.98
N ALA A 31 10.66 0.90 -12.36
CA ALA A 31 10.42 0.21 -11.09
C ALA A 31 10.01 1.15 -9.95
N HIS A 32 10.64 2.32 -9.82
CA HIS A 32 10.31 3.29 -8.77
C HIS A 32 8.90 3.90 -8.94
N HIS A 33 8.39 4.05 -10.17
CA HIS A 33 7.00 4.46 -10.38
C HIS A 33 6.02 3.34 -9.99
N LYS A 34 6.35 2.07 -10.30
CA LYS A 34 5.53 0.93 -9.88
C LYS A 34 5.52 0.75 -8.35
N ALA A 35 6.67 0.97 -7.69
CA ALA A 35 6.78 0.96 -6.23
C ALA A 35 5.83 2.01 -5.62
N TRP A 36 5.83 3.24 -6.14
CA TRP A 36 4.91 4.28 -5.71
C TRP A 36 3.44 3.90 -5.91
N VAL A 37 3.09 3.27 -7.04
CA VAL A 37 1.71 2.81 -7.28
C VAL A 37 1.29 1.78 -6.24
N ILE A 38 2.13 0.78 -5.96
CA ILE A 38 1.86 -0.23 -4.94
C ILE A 38 1.71 0.43 -3.56
N ASP A 39 2.60 1.37 -3.24
CA ASP A 39 2.56 2.12 -2.00
C ASP A 39 1.23 2.87 -1.80
N GLN A 40 0.81 3.64 -2.80
CA GLN A 40 -0.45 4.40 -2.73
C GLN A 40 -1.68 3.48 -2.64
N MET A 41 -1.67 2.34 -3.34
CA MET A 41 -2.72 1.33 -3.20
C MET A 41 -2.78 0.78 -1.76
N CYS A 42 -1.64 0.41 -1.18
CA CYS A 42 -1.58 -0.10 0.19
C CYS A 42 -1.99 0.96 1.22
N ARG A 43 -1.65 2.24 1.02
CA ARG A 43 -2.14 3.34 1.88
C ARG A 43 -3.66 3.45 1.88
N ALA A 44 -4.28 3.42 0.70
CA ALA A 44 -5.74 3.46 0.59
C ALA A 44 -6.39 2.26 1.28
N LEU A 45 -5.85 1.06 1.04
CA LEU A 45 -6.40 -0.19 1.56
C LEU A 45 -6.14 -0.40 3.04
N ALA A 46 -5.02 0.05 3.59
CA ALA A 46 -4.70 -0.13 5.00
C ALA A 46 -5.23 1.01 5.89
N GLY A 47 -5.49 2.19 5.32
CA GLY A 47 -5.96 3.36 6.07
C GLY A 47 -5.02 3.69 7.23
N ASP A 48 -5.58 3.92 8.41
CA ASP A 48 -4.81 4.21 9.63
C ASP A 48 -3.87 3.06 10.04
N GLY A 49 -4.16 1.82 9.60
CA GLY A 49 -3.31 0.65 9.82
C GLY A 49 -2.09 0.57 8.91
N TYR A 50 -1.86 1.54 8.03
CA TYR A 50 -0.76 1.51 7.05
C TYR A 50 0.63 1.39 7.71
N ALA A 51 0.88 2.10 8.81
CA ALA A 51 2.18 2.03 9.48
C ALA A 51 2.45 0.63 10.07
N GLU A 52 1.45 0.02 10.70
CA GLU A 52 1.55 -1.36 11.21
C GLU A 52 1.68 -2.38 10.09
N TYR A 53 0.97 -2.16 8.97
CA TYR A 53 1.10 -2.96 7.77
C TYR A 53 2.55 -2.95 7.26
N VAL A 54 3.13 -1.77 7.00
CA VAL A 54 4.51 -1.64 6.49
C VAL A 54 5.50 -2.27 7.46
N ALA A 55 5.38 -2.01 8.77
CA ALA A 55 6.24 -2.63 9.77
C ALA A 55 6.15 -4.17 9.72
N GLY A 56 4.95 -4.71 9.53
CA GLY A 56 4.72 -6.15 9.38
C GLY A 56 5.30 -6.72 8.09
N VAL A 57 5.29 -5.98 6.97
CA VAL A 57 5.91 -6.43 5.71
C VAL A 57 7.45 -6.38 5.80
N CYS A 58 8.01 -5.37 6.47
CA CYS A 58 9.45 -5.25 6.69
C CYS A 58 9.99 -6.28 7.70
N ALA A 59 9.15 -6.74 8.64
CA ALA A 59 9.47 -7.81 9.58
C ALA A 59 9.43 -9.19 8.89
N GLY A 60 10.52 -9.52 8.19
CA GLY A 60 10.73 -10.81 7.54
C GLY A 60 11.22 -11.90 8.50
N GLU A 61 11.86 -12.91 7.92
CA GLU A 61 12.25 -14.15 8.63
C GLU A 61 13.27 -13.93 9.74
N ASP A 62 14.11 -12.89 9.64
CA ASP A 62 15.19 -12.58 10.60
C ASP A 62 14.80 -11.49 11.61
N GLY A 63 13.53 -11.09 11.64
CA GLY A 63 13.00 -10.06 12.54
C GLY A 63 12.76 -8.71 11.86
N PRO A 64 12.62 -7.62 12.64
CA PRO A 64 12.36 -6.29 12.07
C PRO A 64 13.47 -5.88 11.10
N ASP A 65 13.10 -5.16 10.04
CA ASP A 65 14.01 -4.64 9.00
C ASP A 65 14.70 -5.71 8.12
N THR A 66 14.17 -6.93 8.06
CA THR A 66 14.64 -7.97 7.12
C THR A 66 14.41 -7.55 5.66
N TYR A 67 13.27 -6.91 5.39
CA TYR A 67 12.91 -6.38 4.07
C TYR A 67 12.73 -4.87 4.14
N ALA A 68 12.88 -4.21 2.99
CA ALA A 68 12.64 -2.78 2.84
C ALA A 68 11.34 -2.54 2.05
N TRP A 69 10.53 -1.60 2.52
CA TRP A 69 9.39 -1.06 1.79
C TRP A 69 9.83 0.16 0.98
N ASP A 70 9.73 0.09 -0.35
CA ASP A 70 10.04 1.20 -1.24
C ASP A 70 8.77 2.01 -1.53
N GLU A 71 8.73 3.24 -1.03
CA GLU A 71 7.63 4.19 -1.30
C GLU A 71 7.65 4.74 -2.74
N GLY A 72 8.72 4.45 -3.49
CA GLY A 72 8.88 4.84 -4.88
C GLY A 72 8.95 6.35 -5.10
N ILE A 73 8.69 6.76 -6.34
CA ILE A 73 8.65 8.17 -6.77
C ILE A 73 7.33 8.40 -7.50
N ALA A 74 6.68 9.54 -7.24
CA ALA A 74 5.46 9.91 -7.94
C ALA A 74 5.70 10.09 -9.46
N PRO A 75 4.84 9.54 -10.35
CA PRO A 75 4.96 9.66 -11.80
C PRO A 75 4.76 11.05 -12.41
#